data_AF-A0A531KJL9-F1
#
_entry.id   AF-A0A531KJL9-F1
#
_cell.length_a   1.000
_cell.length_b   1.000
_cell.length_c   1.000
_cell.angle_alpha   90.00
_cell.angle_beta   90.00
_cell.angle_gamma   90.00
#
_symmetry.space_group_name_H-M   'P 1'
#
loop_
_entity.id
_entity.type
_entity.pdbx_description
1 polymer ?
#
loop_
_entity_poly.entity_id
_entity_poly.type
_entity_poly.pdbx_seq_one_letter_code
_entity_poly.pdbx_strand_id
1 'polypeptide(L)'
;YSTEDFWPGAMKAVTWEGVTYGIPTNNETMAFIWNADIFKRAGLDPDKAPATWDDVVKYSKQIHDKLGIAGYGLVARKNAGNTPYRFMPQLWAYGGGVFDEATANPTYEEVKLDSPQSKAALQASYDMYVRDKSVPVSALTNQQADNQPLFLAGQLGMMISHPSDYDVMLDLQKKATGADKDKAQTVIDNMRY
;
A
#
# COMPACT_ATOMS: atom_id res chain seq x y z
N TYR A 1 5.44 -27.54 17.00
CA TYR A 1 5.23 -26.11 17.25
C TYR A 1 4.19 -25.98 18.34
N SER A 2 4.48 -25.18 19.36
CA SER A 2 3.51 -24.73 20.35
C SER A 2 2.72 -23.54 19.78
N THR A 3 1.57 -23.17 20.36
CA THR A 3 0.83 -21.97 19.94
C THR A 3 1.63 -20.68 20.16
N GLU A 4 2.56 -20.69 21.11
CA GLU A 4 3.44 -19.55 21.43
C GLU A 4 4.50 -19.31 20.35
N ASP A 5 4.74 -20.30 19.49
CA ASP A 5 5.67 -20.17 18.35
C ASP A 5 5.07 -19.34 17.20
N PHE A 6 3.77 -19.03 17.26
CA PHE A 6 3.04 -18.31 16.20
C PHE A 6 2.70 -16.88 16.61
N TRP A 7 2.64 -15.97 15.62
CA TRP A 7 2.16 -14.62 15.83
C TRP A 7 0.70 -14.62 16.36
N PRO A 8 0.38 -13.91 17.46
CA PRO A 8 -0.95 -13.98 18.07
C PRO A 8 -2.10 -13.62 17.12
N GLY A 9 -1.89 -12.67 16.21
CA GLY A 9 -2.89 -12.29 15.20
C GLY A 9 -3.22 -13.42 14.23
N ALA A 10 -2.21 -14.19 13.81
CA ALA A 10 -2.40 -15.34 12.93
C ALA A 10 -3.13 -16.48 13.65
N MET A 11 -2.80 -16.75 14.92
CA MET A 11 -3.50 -17.74 15.73
C MET A 11 -4.96 -17.36 15.97
N LYS A 12 -5.25 -16.08 16.21
CA LYS A 12 -6.63 -15.57 16.36
C LYS A 12 -7.48 -15.88 15.12
N ALA A 13 -6.90 -15.77 13.91
CA ALA A 13 -7.63 -16.01 12.67
C ALA A 13 -8.03 -17.49 12.44
N VAL A 14 -7.35 -18.43 13.10
CA VAL A 14 -7.59 -19.88 12.97
C VAL A 14 -8.20 -20.51 14.22
N THR A 15 -8.53 -19.71 15.23
CA THR A 15 -9.08 -20.17 16.52
C THR A 15 -10.49 -19.66 16.70
N TRP A 16 -11.43 -20.57 16.97
CA TRP A 16 -12.82 -20.25 17.30
C TRP A 16 -13.20 -20.90 18.63
N GLU A 17 -13.74 -20.13 19.57
CA GLU A 17 -14.15 -20.61 20.90
C GLU A 17 -13.07 -21.44 21.63
N GLY A 18 -11.80 -21.02 21.49
CA GLY A 18 -10.65 -21.70 22.11
C GLY A 18 -10.19 -22.97 21.39
N VAL A 19 -10.82 -23.33 20.27
CA VAL A 19 -10.44 -24.48 19.43
C VAL A 19 -9.73 -24.00 18.18
N THR A 20 -8.53 -24.51 17.93
CA THR A 20 -7.74 -24.22 16.73
C THR A 20 -8.19 -25.11 15.57
N TYR A 21 -8.63 -24.51 14.47
CA TYR A 21 -9.12 -25.19 13.26
C TYR A 21 -8.15 -25.14 12.08
N GLY A 22 -7.02 -24.46 12.22
CA GLY A 22 -6.02 -24.32 11.16
C GLY A 22 -4.62 -24.12 11.71
N ILE A 23 -3.64 -24.34 10.86
CA ILE A 23 -2.23 -24.07 11.15
C ILE A 23 -1.82 -22.87 10.30
N PRO A 24 -1.42 -21.73 10.88
CA PRO A 24 -0.92 -20.61 10.09
C PRO A 24 0.35 -21.01 9.34
N THR A 25 0.38 -20.82 8.02
CA THR A 25 1.53 -21.18 7.17
C THR A 25 2.30 -19.97 6.67
N ASN A 26 1.64 -18.84 6.49
CA ASN A 26 2.24 -17.57 6.10
C ASN A 26 1.48 -16.40 6.76
N ASN A 27 2.15 -15.25 6.89
CA ASN A 27 1.54 -14.00 7.31
C ASN A 27 1.93 -12.92 6.30
N GLU A 28 0.93 -12.27 5.71
CA GLU A 28 1.15 -11.21 4.73
C GLU A 28 1.18 -9.86 5.46
N THR A 29 2.37 -9.29 5.60
CA THR A 29 2.55 -7.94 6.15
C THR A 29 2.82 -6.94 5.02
N MET A 30 2.17 -5.79 5.11
CA MET A 30 2.35 -4.67 4.19
C MET A 30 3.37 -3.68 4.76
N ALA A 31 4.26 -3.18 3.91
CA ALA A 31 5.15 -2.06 4.17
C ALA A 31 4.85 -0.93 3.19
N PHE A 32 5.19 0.31 3.56
CA PHE A 32 5.10 1.45 2.65
C PHE A 32 6.49 1.73 2.08
N ILE A 33 6.64 1.67 0.76
CA ILE A 33 7.91 1.92 0.08
C ILE A 33 7.86 3.20 -0.73
N TRP A 34 9.00 3.88 -0.86
CA TRP A 34 9.14 5.06 -1.71
C TRP A 34 10.49 5.11 -2.43
N ASN A 35 10.53 5.86 -3.53
CA ASN A 35 11.73 6.09 -4.33
C ASN A 35 12.40 7.40 -3.91
N ALA A 36 13.56 7.30 -3.25
CA ALA A 36 14.33 8.43 -2.74
C ALA A 36 14.80 9.41 -3.84
N ASP A 37 15.13 8.92 -5.04
CA ASP A 37 15.51 9.79 -6.16
C ASP A 37 14.33 10.64 -6.63
N ILE A 38 13.15 10.01 -6.77
CA ILE A 38 11.91 10.73 -7.13
C ILE A 38 11.57 11.77 -6.07
N PHE A 39 11.70 11.42 -4.78
CA PHE A 39 11.49 12.37 -3.68
C PHE A 39 12.44 13.56 -3.80
N LYS A 40 13.75 13.32 -3.93
CA LYS A 40 14.75 14.38 -4.07
C LYS A 40 14.47 15.29 -5.26
N ARG A 41 14.15 14.71 -6.43
CA ARG A 41 13.81 15.48 -7.66
C ARG A 41 12.53 16.28 -7.53
N ALA A 42 11.55 15.77 -6.78
CA ALA A 42 10.33 16.49 -6.44
C ALA A 42 10.55 17.53 -5.32
N GLY A 43 11.72 17.60 -4.69
CA GLY A 43 12.00 18.48 -3.55
C GLY A 43 11.34 18.02 -2.25
N LEU A 44 11.16 16.71 -2.09
CA LEU A 44 10.80 16.04 -0.85
C LEU A 44 12.06 15.51 -0.15
N ASP A 45 11.97 15.27 1.14
CA ASP A 45 13.06 14.66 1.92
C ASP A 45 13.15 13.16 1.61
N PRO A 46 14.23 12.67 0.97
CA PRO A 46 14.36 11.28 0.54
C PRO A 46 14.40 10.27 1.70
N ASP A 47 14.73 10.69 2.91
CA ASP A 47 14.89 9.81 4.07
C ASP A 47 13.69 9.85 5.02
N LYS A 48 12.62 10.55 4.63
CA LYS A 48 11.41 10.71 5.44
C LYS A 48 10.17 10.17 4.73
N ALA A 49 9.64 9.07 5.26
CA ALA A 49 8.36 8.51 4.83
C ALA A 49 7.20 9.52 5.06
N PRO A 50 6.12 9.47 4.25
CA PRO A 50 4.87 10.14 4.59
C PRO A 50 4.36 9.60 5.93
N ALA A 51 4.02 10.49 6.87
CA ALA A 51 3.57 10.09 8.20
C ALA A 51 2.05 9.85 8.24
N THR A 52 1.33 10.46 7.29
CA THR A 52 -0.13 10.42 7.19
C THR A 52 -0.57 10.19 5.75
N TRP A 53 -1.82 9.78 5.55
CA TRP A 53 -2.40 9.70 4.22
C TRP A 53 -2.55 11.08 3.56
N ASP A 54 -2.73 12.15 4.35
CA ASP A 54 -2.70 13.51 3.83
C ASP A 54 -1.32 13.86 3.24
N ASP A 55 -0.23 13.39 3.86
CA ASP A 55 1.11 13.50 3.27
C ASP A 55 1.21 12.72 1.96
N VAL A 56 0.62 11.51 1.88
CA VAL A 56 0.60 10.73 0.63
C VAL A 56 -0.12 11.49 -0.49
N VAL A 57 -1.27 12.11 -0.21
CA VAL A 57 -2.01 12.93 -1.19
C VAL A 57 -1.13 14.11 -1.64
N LYS A 58 -0.59 14.87 -0.68
CA LYS A 58 0.26 16.04 -0.94
C LYS A 58 1.52 15.69 -1.73
N TYR A 59 2.24 14.66 -1.32
CA TYR A 59 3.47 14.22 -1.96
C TYR A 59 3.18 13.67 -3.35
N SER A 60 2.06 12.95 -3.51
CA SER A 60 1.66 12.46 -4.83
C SER A 60 1.43 13.59 -5.81
N LYS A 61 0.68 14.61 -5.40
CA LYS A 61 0.46 15.81 -6.20
C LYS A 61 1.77 16.53 -6.53
N GLN A 62 2.66 16.70 -5.55
CA GLN A 62 3.94 17.37 -5.74
C GLN A 62 4.85 16.63 -6.74
N ILE A 63 4.92 15.29 -6.66
CA ILE A 63 5.65 14.45 -7.61
C ILE A 63 5.06 14.59 -9.01
N HIS A 64 3.73 14.50 -9.13
CA HIS A 64 3.03 14.64 -10.40
C HIS A 64 3.27 16.02 -11.04
N ASP A 65 3.02 17.10 -10.31
CA ASP A 65 3.09 18.46 -10.84
C ASP A 65 4.52 18.86 -11.26
N LYS A 66 5.54 18.35 -10.57
CA LYS A 66 6.95 18.68 -10.88
C LYS A 66 7.58 17.78 -11.91
N LEU A 67 7.24 16.49 -11.91
CA LEU A 67 7.97 15.48 -12.67
C LEU A 67 7.13 14.80 -13.75
N GLY A 68 5.81 14.98 -13.75
CA GLY A 68 4.89 14.22 -14.61
C GLY A 68 4.82 12.74 -14.27
N ILE A 69 5.25 12.35 -13.06
CA ILE A 69 5.32 10.96 -12.58
C ILE A 69 4.15 10.68 -11.64
N ALA A 70 3.62 9.46 -11.65
CA ALA A 70 2.59 9.08 -10.69
C ALA A 70 3.16 9.07 -9.26
N GLY A 71 2.44 9.71 -8.35
CA GLY A 71 2.83 9.86 -6.96
C GLY A 71 2.67 8.59 -6.14
N TYR A 72 1.49 7.98 -6.21
CA TYR A 72 1.14 6.79 -5.41
C TYR A 72 0.49 5.69 -6.27
N GLY A 73 0.87 4.44 -5.99
CA GLY A 73 0.33 3.24 -6.64
C GLY A 73 -1.04 2.88 -6.11
N LEU A 74 -2.05 3.71 -6.38
CA LEU A 74 -3.41 3.45 -5.94
C LEU A 74 -3.95 2.17 -6.59
N VAL A 75 -4.60 1.33 -5.79
CA VAL A 75 -5.33 0.13 -6.23
C VAL A 75 -6.78 0.28 -5.79
N ALA A 76 -7.65 0.55 -6.76
CA ALA A 76 -9.07 0.80 -6.57
C ALA A 76 -9.94 -0.05 -7.52
N ARG A 77 -9.36 -1.08 -8.15
CA ARG A 77 -10.11 -2.05 -8.96
C ARG A 77 -11.19 -2.71 -8.12
N LYS A 78 -12.44 -2.59 -8.55
CA LYS A 78 -13.61 -3.23 -7.93
C LYS A 78 -13.49 -4.76 -7.99
N ASN A 79 -13.08 -5.38 -6.89
CA ASN A 79 -13.13 -6.83 -6.68
C ASN A 79 -13.22 -7.14 -5.18
N ALA A 80 -13.67 -8.35 -4.83
CA ALA A 80 -13.91 -8.73 -3.43
C ALA A 80 -12.63 -8.89 -2.59
N GLY A 81 -11.46 -8.99 -3.21
CA GLY A 81 -10.18 -9.24 -2.51
C GLY A 81 -9.34 -7.98 -2.34
N ASN A 82 -8.80 -7.46 -3.46
CA ASN A 82 -7.88 -6.32 -3.45
C ASN A 82 -8.53 -5.01 -2.98
N THR A 83 -9.78 -4.69 -3.35
CA THR A 83 -10.38 -3.40 -2.93
C THR A 83 -10.43 -3.27 -1.40
N PRO A 84 -11.03 -4.20 -0.63
CA PRO A 84 -11.03 -4.09 0.83
C PRO A 84 -9.61 -4.21 1.41
N TYR A 85 -8.77 -5.11 0.89
CA TYR A 85 -7.40 -5.29 1.41
C TYR A 85 -6.52 -4.04 1.28
N ARG A 86 -6.78 -3.19 0.27
CA ARG A 86 -6.03 -1.94 0.05
C ARG A 86 -6.67 -0.73 0.70
N PHE A 87 -8.00 -0.70 0.78
CA PHE A 87 -8.72 0.43 1.36
C PHE A 87 -8.86 0.35 2.88
N MET A 88 -8.96 -0.84 3.48
CA MET A 88 -9.13 -0.99 4.95
C MET A 88 -7.96 -0.43 5.76
N PRO A 89 -6.68 -0.64 5.41
CA PRO A 89 -5.57 -0.01 6.13
C PRO A 89 -5.65 1.52 6.10
N GLN A 90 -6.07 2.10 4.98
CA GLN A 90 -6.33 3.53 4.86
C GLN A 90 -7.49 3.94 5.75
N LEU A 91 -8.60 3.20 5.70
CA LEU A 91 -9.78 3.42 6.53
C LEU A 91 -9.44 3.47 8.03
N TRP A 92 -8.70 2.48 8.52
CA TRP A 92 -8.25 2.41 9.92
C TRP A 92 -7.27 3.53 10.28
N ALA A 93 -6.39 3.95 9.36
CA ALA A 93 -5.47 5.05 9.58
C ALA A 93 -6.17 6.41 9.78
N TYR A 94 -7.37 6.60 9.21
CA TYR A 94 -8.24 7.75 9.49
C TYR A 94 -9.09 7.56 10.76
N GLY A 95 -8.99 6.42 11.45
CA GLY A 95 -9.82 6.05 12.59
C GLY A 95 -11.23 5.56 12.21
N GLY A 96 -11.47 5.27 10.92
CA GLY A 96 -12.69 4.64 10.45
C GLY A 96 -12.63 3.12 10.55
N GLY A 97 -13.72 2.45 10.20
CA GLY A 97 -13.82 0.99 10.18
C GLY A 97 -15.09 0.54 9.46
N VAL A 98 -15.17 -0.74 9.11
CA VAL A 98 -16.44 -1.31 8.63
C VAL A 98 -17.37 -1.58 9.81
N PHE A 99 -16.81 -2.06 10.91
CA PHE A 99 -17.43 -2.28 12.21
C PHE A 99 -16.53 -1.67 13.31
N ASP A 100 -16.55 -2.22 14.52
CA ASP A 100 -15.67 -1.88 15.63
C ASP A 100 -14.42 -2.79 15.72
N GLU A 101 -13.97 -3.36 14.60
CA GLU A 101 -12.89 -4.36 14.53
C GLU A 101 -11.53 -3.89 15.08
N ALA A 102 -11.31 -2.57 15.08
CA ALA A 102 -10.09 -1.94 15.58
C ALA A 102 -10.11 -1.68 17.10
N THR A 103 -11.23 -1.96 17.77
CA THR A 103 -11.35 -1.82 19.23
C THR A 103 -10.80 -3.05 19.96
N ALA A 104 -10.50 -2.91 21.25
CA ALA A 104 -9.97 -4.01 22.06
C ALA A 104 -10.94 -5.20 22.18
N ASN A 105 -12.24 -4.93 22.20
CA ASN A 105 -13.32 -5.91 22.35
C ASN A 105 -14.42 -5.63 21.30
N PRO A 106 -14.23 -6.04 20.04
CA PRO A 106 -15.19 -5.78 18.98
C PRO A 106 -16.47 -6.61 19.19
N THR A 107 -17.62 -5.98 18.99
CA THR A 107 -18.96 -6.58 19.03
C THR A 107 -19.46 -6.97 17.64
N TYR A 108 -19.00 -6.27 16.60
CA TYR A 108 -19.48 -6.39 15.22
C TYR A 108 -20.99 -6.15 15.04
N GLU A 109 -21.64 -5.46 15.97
CA GLU A 109 -23.09 -5.20 15.95
C GLU A 109 -23.46 -3.92 15.18
N GLU A 110 -22.52 -2.98 15.02
CA GLU A 110 -22.74 -1.69 14.38
C GLU A 110 -21.88 -1.52 13.12
N VAL A 111 -22.51 -1.16 12.00
CA VAL A 111 -21.81 -0.79 10.76
C VAL A 111 -21.32 0.66 10.88
N LYS A 112 -20.00 0.87 10.77
CA LYS A 112 -19.33 2.18 10.93
C LYS A 112 -18.81 2.77 9.61
N LEU A 113 -19.11 2.10 8.49
CA LEU A 113 -18.54 2.42 7.18
C LEU A 113 -18.87 3.83 6.68
N ASP A 114 -19.96 4.45 7.11
CA ASP A 114 -20.37 5.79 6.66
C ASP A 114 -19.95 6.93 7.61
N SER A 115 -19.09 6.63 8.59
CA SER A 115 -18.54 7.60 9.54
C SER A 115 -17.80 8.76 8.85
N PRO A 116 -17.66 9.92 9.51
CA PRO A 116 -16.83 11.03 9.00
C PRO A 116 -15.39 10.61 8.67
N GLN A 117 -14.80 9.73 9.47
CA GLN A 117 -13.46 9.17 9.28
C GLN A 117 -13.39 8.31 8.01
N SER A 118 -14.40 7.46 7.79
CA SER A 118 -14.49 6.65 6.58
C SER A 118 -14.65 7.49 5.31
N LYS A 119 -15.40 8.59 5.40
CA LYS A 119 -15.54 9.56 4.31
C LYS A 119 -14.21 10.28 4.02
N ALA A 120 -13.44 10.65 5.04
CA ALA A 120 -12.12 11.25 4.88
C ALA A 120 -11.13 10.30 4.18
N ALA A 121 -11.13 9.02 4.55
CA ALA A 121 -10.33 8.00 3.86
C ALA A 121 -10.69 7.90 2.36
N LEU A 122 -11.98 7.87 2.02
CA LEU A 122 -12.42 7.87 0.63
C LEU A 122 -12.03 9.18 -0.10
N GLN A 123 -12.11 10.31 0.59
CA GLN A 123 -11.75 11.62 0.03
C GLN A 123 -10.28 11.66 -0.40
N ALA A 124 -9.35 11.07 0.35
CA ALA A 124 -7.94 11.01 -0.04
C ALA A 124 -7.73 10.25 -1.36
N SER A 125 -8.45 9.14 -1.55
CA SER A 125 -8.41 8.38 -2.81
C SER A 125 -9.06 9.14 -3.97
N TYR A 126 -10.18 9.84 -3.69
CA TYR A 126 -10.84 10.72 -4.66
C TYR A 126 -9.96 11.89 -5.09
N ASP A 127 -9.29 12.54 -4.14
CA ASP A 127 -8.40 13.67 -4.38
C ASP A 127 -7.26 13.26 -5.30
N MET A 128 -6.61 12.14 -5.00
CA MET A 128 -5.53 11.62 -5.84
C MET A 128 -5.98 11.22 -7.24
N TYR A 129 -7.11 10.49 -7.38
CA TYR A 129 -7.54 9.93 -8.66
C TYR A 129 -8.31 10.91 -9.53
N VAL A 130 -9.32 11.58 -8.96
CA VAL A 130 -10.28 12.42 -9.69
C VAL A 130 -9.80 13.86 -9.81
N ARG A 131 -9.37 14.47 -8.68
CA ARG A 131 -9.02 15.90 -8.63
C ARG A 131 -7.61 16.16 -9.14
N ASP A 132 -6.63 15.52 -8.54
CA ASP A 132 -5.21 15.82 -8.72
C ASP A 132 -4.61 15.00 -9.86
N LYS A 133 -5.26 13.88 -10.24
CA LYS A 133 -4.79 12.93 -11.27
C LYS A 133 -3.35 12.46 -11.02
N SER A 134 -2.96 12.40 -9.75
CA SER A 134 -1.59 12.17 -9.30
C SER A 134 -1.26 10.68 -9.11
N VAL A 135 -2.13 9.79 -9.57
CA VAL A 135 -1.98 8.33 -9.50
C VAL A 135 -2.22 7.73 -10.89
N PRO A 136 -1.77 6.50 -11.16
CA PRO A 136 -1.94 5.89 -12.47
C PRO A 136 -3.43 5.80 -12.85
N VAL A 137 -3.76 6.08 -14.12
CA VAL A 137 -5.12 5.88 -14.65
C VAL A 137 -5.59 4.43 -14.51
N SER A 138 -4.64 3.49 -14.49
CA SER A 138 -4.86 2.07 -14.28
C SER A 138 -5.33 1.71 -12.86
N ALA A 139 -5.42 2.67 -11.92
CA ALA A 139 -5.85 2.40 -10.54
C ALA A 139 -7.22 1.69 -10.44
N LEU A 140 -8.12 1.89 -11.41
CA LEU A 140 -9.44 1.23 -11.43
C LEU A 140 -9.41 -0.20 -12.02
N THR A 141 -8.28 -0.64 -12.56
CA THR A 141 -8.12 -1.92 -13.26
C THR A 141 -6.92 -2.74 -12.78
N ASN A 142 -5.98 -2.12 -12.07
CA ASN A 142 -4.76 -2.74 -11.58
C ASN A 142 -5.00 -3.56 -10.30
N GLN A 143 -4.05 -4.45 -10.03
CA GLN A 143 -3.76 -5.05 -8.75
C GLN A 143 -2.43 -4.52 -8.23
N GLN A 144 -2.04 -4.93 -7.04
CA GLN A 144 -0.77 -4.49 -6.45
C GLN A 144 0.46 -4.85 -7.32
N ALA A 145 0.47 -6.06 -7.88
CA ALA A 145 1.56 -6.53 -8.73
C ALA A 145 1.76 -5.64 -9.97
N ASP A 146 0.68 -5.06 -10.50
CA ASP A 146 0.75 -4.21 -11.69
C ASP A 146 1.42 -2.84 -11.42
N ASN A 147 1.57 -2.44 -10.15
CA ASN A 147 2.30 -1.23 -9.78
C ASN A 147 3.82 -1.46 -9.69
N GLN A 148 4.28 -2.70 -9.49
CA GLN A 148 5.71 -3.02 -9.33
C GLN A 148 6.54 -2.66 -10.58
N PRO A 149 6.09 -2.95 -11.83
CA PRO A 149 6.81 -2.52 -13.02
C PRO A 149 6.89 -0.99 -13.15
N LEU A 150 5.84 -0.26 -12.77
CA LEU A 150 5.85 1.21 -12.79
C LEU A 150 6.84 1.78 -11.77
N PHE A 151 6.90 1.19 -10.58
CA PHE A 151 7.87 1.56 -9.55
C PHE A 151 9.30 1.34 -10.05
N LEU A 152 9.62 0.12 -10.53
CA LEU A 152 10.94 -0.21 -11.10
C LEU A 152 11.33 0.61 -12.32
N ALA A 153 10.35 1.02 -13.13
CA ALA A 153 10.58 1.91 -14.26
C ALA A 153 10.80 3.37 -13.83
N GLY A 154 10.77 3.70 -12.54
CA GLY A 154 10.86 5.06 -12.04
C GLY A 154 9.69 5.94 -12.50
N GLN A 155 8.52 5.33 -12.70
CA GLN A 155 7.26 5.98 -13.10
C GLN A 155 6.24 6.00 -11.97
N LEU A 156 6.63 5.57 -10.77
CA LEU A 156 5.81 5.60 -9.58
C LEU A 156 6.65 5.94 -8.34
N GLY A 157 6.21 6.94 -7.56
CA GLY A 157 6.97 7.47 -6.42
C GLY A 157 6.82 6.66 -5.14
N MET A 158 5.62 6.18 -4.84
CA MET A 158 5.27 5.51 -3.58
C MET A 158 4.30 4.35 -3.84
N MET A 159 4.39 3.30 -3.05
CA MET A 159 3.36 2.25 -3.00
C MET A 159 3.39 1.47 -1.69
N ILE A 160 2.26 0.89 -1.32
CA ILE A 160 2.25 -0.23 -0.38
C ILE A 160 2.85 -1.45 -1.09
N SER A 161 3.68 -2.23 -0.41
CA SER A 161 4.35 -3.41 -0.97
C SER A 161 4.44 -4.51 0.09
N HIS A 162 4.62 -5.76 -0.33
CA HIS A 162 4.94 -6.86 0.57
C HIS A 162 6.43 -7.22 0.50
N PRO A 163 6.99 -7.90 1.52
CA PRO A 163 8.35 -8.43 1.45
C PRO A 163 8.57 -9.32 0.22
N SER A 164 7.60 -10.15 -0.16
CA SER A 164 7.67 -10.99 -1.37
C SER A 164 7.76 -10.19 -2.66
N ASP A 165 7.21 -8.97 -2.69
CA ASP A 165 7.26 -8.12 -3.87
C ASP A 165 8.68 -7.61 -4.13
N TYR A 166 9.54 -7.56 -3.11
CA TYR A 166 10.96 -7.24 -3.29
C TYR A 166 11.68 -8.31 -4.12
N ASP A 167 11.43 -9.59 -3.84
CA ASP A 167 12.00 -10.69 -4.62
C ASP A 167 11.49 -10.67 -6.07
N VAL A 168 10.20 -10.35 -6.27
CA VAL A 168 9.64 -10.16 -7.61
C VAL A 168 10.32 -9.00 -8.33
N MET A 169 10.55 -7.88 -7.64
CA MET A 169 11.23 -6.73 -8.23
C MET A 169 12.69 -7.06 -8.61
N LEU A 170 13.42 -7.83 -7.80
CA LEU A 170 14.75 -8.32 -8.12
C LEU A 170 14.74 -9.26 -9.34
N ASP A 171 13.74 -10.14 -9.45
CA ASP A 171 13.59 -11.03 -10.61
C ASP A 171 13.28 -10.25 -11.90
N LEU A 172 12.38 -9.26 -11.83
CA LEU A 172 12.09 -8.35 -12.94
C LEU A 172 13.34 -7.59 -13.38
N GLN A 173 14.14 -7.09 -12.44
CA GLN A 173 15.40 -6.41 -12.75
C GLN A 173 16.40 -7.34 -13.45
N LYS A 174 16.53 -8.60 -13.01
CA LYS A 174 17.43 -9.57 -13.64
C LYS A 174 17.05 -9.88 -15.09
N LYS A 175 15.74 -9.88 -15.38
CA LYS A 175 15.17 -10.14 -16.71
C LYS A 175 15.21 -8.92 -17.64
N ALA A 176 15.37 -7.71 -17.11
CA ALA A 176 15.52 -6.51 -17.91
C ALA A 176 16.85 -6.51 -18.70
N THR A 177 16.90 -5.75 -19.79
CA THR A 177 18.07 -5.69 -20.68
C THR A 177 18.47 -4.24 -20.96
N GLY A 178 19.75 -4.03 -21.29
CA GLY A 178 20.28 -2.70 -21.62
C GLY A 178 20.00 -1.65 -20.53
N ALA A 179 19.64 -0.43 -20.96
CA ALA A 179 19.42 0.71 -20.07
C ALA A 179 18.29 0.50 -19.05
N ASP A 180 17.30 -0.35 -19.37
CA ASP A 180 16.20 -0.64 -18.44
C ASP A 180 16.68 -1.42 -17.21
N LYS A 181 17.69 -2.28 -17.38
CA LYS A 181 18.30 -3.02 -16.27
C LYS A 181 19.03 -2.09 -15.30
N ASP A 182 19.80 -1.15 -15.83
CA ASP A 182 20.55 -0.17 -15.04
C ASP A 182 19.60 0.79 -14.32
N LYS A 183 18.50 1.18 -14.99
CA LYS A 183 17.44 1.99 -14.40
C LYS A 183 16.74 1.26 -13.25
N ALA A 184 16.34 0.01 -13.46
CA ALA A 184 15.71 -0.80 -12.42
C ALA A 184 16.64 -1.01 -11.22
N GLN A 185 17.95 -1.24 -11.46
CA GLN A 185 18.93 -1.32 -10.39
C GLN A 185 19.01 0.00 -9.59
N THR A 186 19.06 1.13 -10.29
CA THR A 186 19.09 2.45 -9.64
C THR A 186 17.84 2.67 -8.78
N VAL A 187 16.66 2.24 -9.24
CA VAL A 187 15.44 2.32 -8.43
C VAL A 187 15.54 1.45 -7.18
N ILE A 188 16.03 0.22 -7.31
CA ILE A 188 16.22 -0.70 -6.16
C ILE A 188 17.16 -0.08 -5.13
N ASP A 189 18.28 0.50 -5.56
CA ASP A 189 19.26 1.14 -4.67
C ASP A 189 18.69 2.39 -3.96
N ASN A 190 17.69 3.04 -4.57
CA ASN A 190 17.00 4.22 -4.05
C ASN A 190 15.66 3.90 -3.37
N MET A 191 15.29 2.63 -3.26
CA MET A 191 14.09 2.23 -2.53
C MET A 191 14.31 2.41 -1.02
N ARG A 192 13.29 2.90 -0.33
CA ARG A 192 13.24 3.06 1.13
C ARG A 192 11.94 2.48 1.67
N TYR A 193 11.95 2.10 2.95
CA TYR A 193 10.84 1.49 3.68
C TYR A 193 10.94 1.83 5.17
#